data_AF-A0A0F9JNX3-F1
#
_entry.id   AF-A0A0F9JNX3-F1
#
_cell.length_a   1.000
_cell.length_b   1.000
_cell.length_c   1.000
_cell.angle_alpha   90.00
_cell.angle_beta   90.00
_cell.angle_gamma   90.00
#
_symmetry.space_group_name_H-M   'P 1'
#
loop_
_entity.id
_entity.type
_entity.pdbx_description
1 polymer ?
#
loop_
_entity_poly.entity_id
_entity_poly.type
_entity_poly.pdbx_seq_one_letter_code
_entity_poly.pdbx_strand_id
1 'polypeptide(L)'
;MAAKQFPKSWPPLVVREFEDFKQAYRVLRDLVRSLDNLRRKVLEVGNDHAVLIDYSISATDSITSGTTQTQAGATVLSSRFNRVTTHGNVDDGIKLPTAVVGREVIILNDTAVADLQVWPATGDAIEAAAVDAVGVTKIGAGVATTYEAVDAITWYITNQHTTP
;
A
#
# COMPACT_ATOMS: atom_id res chain seq x y z
N MET A 1 -65.82 -30.45 -53.85
CA MET A 1 -64.83 -29.62 -53.14
C MET A 1 -64.33 -30.42 -51.94
N ALA A 2 -63.07 -30.87 -51.93
CA ALA A 2 -62.52 -31.69 -50.84
C ALA A 2 -62.01 -30.77 -49.71
N ALA A 3 -62.54 -30.94 -48.50
CA ALA A 3 -62.11 -30.19 -47.33
C ALA A 3 -60.68 -30.60 -46.92
N LYS A 4 -59.75 -29.64 -46.87
CA LYS A 4 -58.41 -29.83 -46.30
C LYS A 4 -58.57 -30.16 -44.82
N GLN A 5 -58.34 -31.41 -44.44
CA GLN A 5 -58.31 -31.84 -43.04
C GLN A 5 -57.00 -31.34 -42.41
N PHE A 6 -57.11 -30.44 -41.43
CA PHE A 6 -56.00 -30.08 -40.57
C PHE A 6 -55.75 -31.22 -39.57
N PRO A 7 -54.49 -31.60 -39.29
CA PRO A 7 -54.18 -32.68 -38.35
C PRO A 7 -54.71 -32.34 -36.94
N LYS A 8 -55.39 -33.31 -36.33
CA LYS A 8 -56.20 -33.15 -35.10
C LYS A 8 -55.41 -33.02 -33.80
N SER A 9 -54.08 -33.09 -33.86
CA SER A 9 -53.19 -32.88 -32.72
C SER A 9 -51.84 -32.40 -33.20
N TRP A 10 -51.36 -31.31 -32.61
CA TRP A 10 -49.97 -30.88 -32.74
C TRP A 10 -49.04 -31.97 -32.19
N PRO A 11 -47.88 -32.23 -32.82
CA PRO A 11 -46.90 -33.15 -32.25
C PRO A 11 -46.56 -32.68 -30.81
N PRO A 12 -46.44 -33.60 -29.84
CA PRO A 12 -46.14 -33.22 -28.47
C PRO A 12 -44.80 -32.49 -28.44
N LEU A 13 -44.80 -31.26 -27.93
CA LEU A 13 -43.57 -30.53 -27.61
C LEU A 13 -42.71 -31.43 -26.72
N VAL A 14 -41.54 -31.80 -27.22
CA VAL A 14 -40.66 -32.76 -26.55
C VAL A 14 -40.10 -32.07 -25.30
N VAL A 15 -40.57 -32.49 -24.12
CA VAL A 15 -40.20 -31.94 -22.78
C VAL A 15 -38.67 -31.83 -22.59
N ARG A 16 -37.90 -32.65 -23.32
CA ARG A 16 -36.42 -32.64 -23.36
C ARG A 16 -35.85 -31.30 -23.82
N GLU A 17 -36.42 -30.69 -24.86
CA GLU A 17 -35.94 -29.39 -25.38
C GLU A 17 -36.07 -28.29 -24.33
N PHE A 18 -37.19 -28.25 -23.60
CA PHE A 18 -37.41 -27.28 -22.51
C PHE A 18 -36.46 -27.47 -21.32
N GLU A 19 -35.99 -28.69 -21.06
CA GLU A 19 -35.03 -28.95 -19.98
C GLU A 19 -33.60 -28.54 -20.38
N ASP A 20 -33.21 -28.78 -21.63
CA ASP A 20 -31.94 -28.33 -22.21
C ASP A 20 -31.86 -26.78 -22.21
N PHE A 21 -32.96 -26.09 -22.53
CA PHE A 21 -33.04 -24.62 -22.43
C PHE A 21 -32.88 -24.10 -20.99
N LYS A 22 -33.46 -24.77 -19.99
CA LYS A 22 -33.27 -24.38 -18.58
C LYS A 22 -31.83 -24.58 -18.14
N GLN A 23 -31.20 -25.67 -18.56
CA GLN A 23 -29.80 -25.95 -18.25
C GLN A 23 -28.88 -24.91 -18.90
N ALA A 24 -29.11 -24.57 -20.17
CA ALA A 24 -28.40 -23.51 -20.86
C ALA A 24 -28.56 -22.16 -20.14
N TYR A 25 -29.77 -21.81 -19.68
CA TYR A 25 -30.01 -20.58 -18.94
C TYR A 25 -29.30 -20.54 -17.58
N ARG A 26 -29.20 -21.66 -16.86
CA ARG A 26 -28.40 -21.75 -15.62
C ARG A 26 -26.93 -21.49 -15.89
N VAL A 27 -26.37 -22.12 -16.93
CA VAL A 27 -24.98 -21.90 -17.34
C VAL A 27 -24.75 -20.43 -17.69
N LEU A 28 -25.62 -19.82 -18.50
CA LEU A 28 -25.52 -18.40 -18.85
C LEU A 28 -25.57 -17.49 -17.62
N ARG A 29 -26.49 -17.76 -16.69
CA ARG A 29 -26.59 -17.00 -15.43
C ARG A 29 -25.31 -17.08 -14.62
N ASP A 30 -24.73 -18.28 -14.50
CA ASP A 30 -23.52 -18.48 -13.73
C ASP A 30 -22.30 -17.88 -14.42
N LEU A 31 -22.26 -17.90 -15.77
CA LEU A 31 -21.26 -17.17 -16.56
C LEU A 31 -21.33 -15.67 -16.31
N VAL A 32 -22.52 -15.07 -16.33
CA VAL A 32 -22.70 -13.64 -16.04
C VAL A 32 -22.20 -13.31 -14.63
N ARG A 33 -22.55 -14.11 -13.63
CA ARG A 33 -22.05 -13.94 -12.25
C ARG A 33 -20.53 -14.08 -12.15
N SER A 34 -19.95 -15.04 -12.86
CA SER A 34 -18.50 -15.21 -12.90
C SER A 34 -17.81 -13.99 -13.54
N LEU A 35 -18.42 -13.39 -14.55
CA LEU A 35 -17.90 -12.21 -15.22
C LEU A 35 -17.94 -10.99 -14.30
N ASP A 36 -19.01 -10.80 -13.53
CA ASP A 36 -19.12 -9.73 -12.54
C ASP A 36 -18.07 -9.86 -11.43
N ASN A 37 -17.85 -11.09 -10.95
CA ASN A 37 -16.81 -11.39 -9.98
C ASN A 37 -15.41 -11.11 -10.54
N LEU A 38 -15.16 -11.52 -11.80
CA LEU A 38 -13.88 -11.26 -12.47
C LEU A 38 -13.64 -9.75 -12.61
N ARG A 39 -14.65 -9.00 -13.07
CA ARG A 39 -14.57 -7.54 -13.20
C ARG A 39 -14.23 -6.88 -11.86
N ARG A 40 -14.89 -7.30 -10.77
CA ARG A 40 -14.62 -6.78 -9.43
C ARG A 40 -13.17 -7.04 -9.01
N LYS A 41 -12.69 -8.27 -9.18
CA LYS A 41 -11.30 -8.63 -8.84
C LYS A 41 -10.27 -7.84 -9.63
N VAL A 42 -10.52 -7.62 -10.94
CA VAL A 42 -9.61 -6.83 -11.78
C VAL A 42 -9.56 -5.37 -11.32
N LEU A 43 -10.70 -4.79 -10.92
CA LEU A 43 -10.74 -3.43 -10.38
C LEU A 43 -10.01 -3.33 -9.03
N GLU A 44 -10.19 -4.32 -8.16
CA GLU A 44 -9.48 -4.40 -6.86
C GLU A 44 -7.97 -4.48 -7.07
N VAL A 45 -7.48 -5.42 -7.88
CA VAL A 45 -6.05 -5.56 -8.21
C VAL A 45 -5.48 -4.30 -8.86
N GLY A 46 -6.25 -3.66 -9.75
CA GLY A 46 -5.84 -2.41 -10.40
C GLY A 46 -5.65 -1.27 -9.39
N ASN A 47 -6.56 -1.13 -8.43
CA ASN A 47 -6.47 -0.12 -7.37
C ASN A 47 -5.29 -0.41 -6.43
N ASP A 48 -5.07 -1.67 -6.05
CA ASP A 48 -3.95 -2.08 -5.19
C ASP A 48 -2.60 -1.79 -5.87
N HIS A 49 -2.48 -2.11 -7.16
CA HIS A 49 -1.27 -1.81 -7.94
C HIS A 49 -1.04 -0.30 -8.08
N ALA A 50 -2.10 0.48 -8.28
CA ALA A 50 -1.98 1.94 -8.34
C ALA A 50 -1.43 2.51 -7.02
N VAL A 51 -1.92 2.05 -5.87
CA VAL A 51 -1.44 2.48 -4.55
C VAL A 51 0.02 2.09 -4.32
N LEU A 52 0.41 0.87 -4.67
CA LEU A 52 1.80 0.39 -4.50
C LEU A 52 2.77 1.14 -5.43
N ILE A 53 2.38 1.37 -6.68
CA ILE A 53 3.18 2.14 -7.63
C ILE A 53 3.32 3.58 -7.14
N ASP A 54 2.22 4.23 -6.72
CA ASP A 54 2.23 5.62 -6.23
C ASP A 54 3.20 5.78 -5.06
N TYR A 55 3.20 4.85 -4.10
CA TYR A 55 4.17 4.85 -3.01
C TYR A 55 5.62 4.72 -3.50
N SER A 56 5.89 3.82 -4.45
CA SER A 56 7.26 3.54 -4.93
C SER A 56 7.95 4.75 -5.58
N ILE A 57 7.18 5.72 -6.07
CA ILE A 57 7.66 6.98 -6.69
C ILE A 57 7.30 8.22 -5.85
N SER A 58 6.69 8.04 -4.67
CA SER A 58 6.24 9.15 -3.82
C SER A 58 7.41 9.91 -3.22
N ALA A 59 7.34 11.25 -3.26
CA ALA A 59 8.31 12.14 -2.67
C ALA A 59 7.62 13.29 -1.93
N THR A 60 8.13 13.63 -0.75
CA THR A 60 7.73 14.82 0.01
C THR A 60 8.96 15.66 0.31
N ASP A 61 8.89 16.94 -0.04
CA ASP A 61 9.95 17.91 0.16
C ASP A 61 9.54 18.95 1.21
N SER A 62 10.52 19.72 1.69
CA SER A 62 10.33 20.83 2.63
C SER A 62 9.65 20.42 3.94
N ILE A 63 9.98 19.22 4.45
CA ILE A 63 9.45 18.72 5.71
C ILE A 63 10.06 19.53 6.86
N THR A 64 9.19 19.98 7.77
CA THR A 64 9.58 20.54 9.07
C THR A 64 9.52 19.43 10.11
N SER A 65 10.64 19.21 10.79
CA SER A 65 10.74 18.23 11.87
C SER A 65 10.00 18.67 13.13
N GLY A 66 9.64 17.70 13.97
CA GLY A 66 8.89 17.93 15.20
C GLY A 66 9.81 18.35 16.34
N THR A 67 9.46 19.44 17.02
CA THR A 67 10.32 20.09 18.03
C THR A 67 10.26 19.49 19.42
N THR A 68 9.37 18.52 19.64
CA THR A 68 9.14 17.96 20.98
C THR A 68 10.20 16.96 21.41
N GLN A 69 11.00 16.44 20.47
CA GLN A 69 12.00 15.41 20.72
C GLN A 69 11.41 14.15 21.38
N THR A 70 10.15 13.84 21.04
CA THR A 70 9.44 12.65 21.50
C THR A 70 8.83 11.92 20.30
N GLN A 71 8.62 10.60 20.42
CA GLN A 71 7.87 9.84 19.42
C GLN A 71 6.53 10.53 19.11
N ALA A 72 5.76 10.94 20.12
CA ALA A 72 4.43 11.50 19.93
C ALA A 72 4.40 12.79 19.10
N GLY A 73 5.38 13.68 19.30
CA GLY A 73 5.44 14.96 18.60
C GLY A 73 6.47 15.03 17.46
N ALA A 74 7.02 13.89 17.02
CA ALA A 74 7.82 13.80 15.81
C ALA A 74 6.94 13.85 14.55
N THR A 75 7.43 14.52 13.49
CA THR A 75 6.68 14.66 12.24
C THR A 75 6.59 13.33 11.51
N VAL A 76 5.39 12.85 11.21
CA VAL A 76 5.17 11.57 10.53
C VAL A 76 5.49 11.69 9.05
N LEU A 77 6.26 10.73 8.53
CA LEU A 77 6.56 10.61 7.11
C LEU A 77 5.51 9.77 6.38
N SER A 78 5.14 10.20 5.17
CA SER A 78 4.13 9.53 4.33
C SER A 78 4.63 9.02 2.99
N SER A 79 5.82 9.46 2.56
CA SER A 79 6.38 9.15 1.24
C SER A 79 7.58 8.21 1.33
N ARG A 80 7.98 7.63 0.21
CA ARG A 80 9.24 6.86 0.11
C ARG A 80 10.45 7.79 0.21
N PHE A 81 10.45 8.91 -0.52
CA PHE A 81 11.51 9.91 -0.45
C PHE A 81 11.08 11.10 0.39
N ASN A 82 11.87 11.46 1.40
CA ASN A 82 11.54 12.54 2.33
C ASN A 82 12.73 13.48 2.50
N ARG A 83 12.55 14.75 2.16
CA ARG A 83 13.56 15.79 2.38
C ARG A 83 13.13 16.71 3.51
N VAL A 84 13.91 16.69 4.58
CA VAL A 84 13.72 17.52 5.77
C VAL A 84 14.63 18.73 5.65
N THR A 85 14.04 19.92 5.66
CA THR A 85 14.78 21.19 5.43
C THR A 85 14.74 22.13 6.62
N THR A 86 13.89 21.85 7.62
CA THR A 86 13.70 22.74 8.76
C THR A 86 13.69 21.96 10.08
N HIS A 87 14.53 22.45 11.00
CA HIS A 87 14.52 22.10 12.41
C HIS A 87 14.25 23.36 13.24
N GLY A 88 13.38 23.27 14.23
CA GLY A 88 13.21 24.30 15.25
C GLY A 88 14.27 24.22 16.34
N ASN A 89 14.75 23.01 16.66
CA ASN A 89 15.78 22.76 17.67
C ASN A 89 16.79 21.70 17.19
N VAL A 90 17.93 21.61 17.88
CA VAL A 90 18.84 20.45 17.74
C VAL A 90 18.08 19.20 18.18
N ASP A 91 18.31 18.07 17.51
CA ASP A 91 17.68 16.78 17.83
C ASP A 91 16.17 16.71 17.59
N ASP A 92 15.63 17.57 16.72
CA ASP A 92 14.25 17.45 16.29
C ASP A 92 13.98 16.11 15.59
N GLY A 93 12.73 15.67 15.69
CA GLY A 93 12.33 14.32 15.36
C GLY A 93 11.45 14.21 14.13
N ILE A 94 11.72 13.19 13.33
CA ILE A 94 10.76 12.61 12.38
C ILE A 94 10.34 11.22 12.83
N LYS A 95 9.19 10.77 12.36
CA LYS A 95 8.63 9.46 12.65
C LYS A 95 8.44 8.67 11.35
N LEU A 96 8.99 7.46 11.34
CA LEU A 96 8.76 6.49 10.28
C LEU A 96 7.30 6.04 10.27
N PRO A 97 6.71 5.74 9.10
CA PRO A 97 5.42 5.08 9.04
C PRO A 97 5.50 3.69 9.69
N THR A 98 4.37 3.06 9.97
CA THR A 98 4.34 1.69 10.50
C THR A 98 5.15 0.76 9.60
N ALA A 99 5.98 -0.08 10.21
CA ALA A 99 6.76 -1.08 9.53
C ALA A 99 5.83 -2.05 8.80
N VAL A 100 6.19 -2.35 7.55
CA VAL A 100 5.55 -3.39 6.75
C VAL A 100 6.67 -4.05 5.98
N VAL A 101 6.68 -5.37 5.94
CA VAL A 101 7.71 -6.17 5.25
C VAL A 101 7.96 -5.62 3.84
N GLY A 102 9.22 -5.30 3.55
CA GLY A 102 9.67 -4.79 2.25
C GLY A 102 9.44 -3.29 2.02
N ARG A 103 8.99 -2.54 3.03
CA ARG A 103 8.86 -1.08 2.93
C ARG A 103 10.23 -0.42 3.07
N GLU A 104 10.48 0.56 2.20
CA GLU A 104 11.69 1.38 2.22
C GLU A 104 11.32 2.85 2.40
N VAL A 105 12.04 3.56 3.28
CA VAL A 105 11.94 5.00 3.47
C VAL A 105 13.33 5.61 3.37
N ILE A 106 13.50 6.55 2.46
CA ILE A 106 14.73 7.31 2.24
C ILE A 106 14.54 8.70 2.81
N ILE A 107 15.43 9.09 3.71
CA ILE A 107 15.39 10.37 4.41
C ILE A 107 16.66 11.15 4.09
N LEU A 108 16.48 12.39 3.66
CA LEU A 108 17.55 13.37 3.52
C LEU A 108 17.36 14.45 4.58
N ASN A 109 18.33 14.58 5.48
CA ASN A 109 18.45 15.73 6.37
C ASN A 109 19.17 16.85 5.59
N ASP A 110 18.42 17.66 4.84
CA ASP A 110 18.97 18.79 4.08
C ASP A 110 18.97 20.07 4.92
N THR A 111 19.57 19.97 6.10
CA THR A 111 19.87 21.13 6.94
C THR A 111 21.36 21.24 7.17
N ALA A 112 21.81 22.46 7.48
CA ALA A 112 23.23 22.77 7.57
C ALA A 112 23.84 22.57 8.97
N VAL A 113 23.03 22.32 10.01
CA VAL A 113 23.46 22.57 11.40
C VAL A 113 23.00 21.56 12.43
N ALA A 114 21.88 20.86 12.24
CA ALA A 114 21.32 20.01 13.27
C ALA A 114 21.19 18.56 12.81
N ASP A 115 21.54 17.64 13.72
CA ASP A 115 21.26 16.24 13.57
C ASP A 115 19.76 15.99 13.74
N LEU A 116 19.26 15.02 12.97
CA LEU A 116 17.86 14.64 12.94
C LEU A 116 17.66 13.32 13.68
N GLN A 117 16.75 13.32 14.65
CA GLN A 117 16.31 12.11 15.33
C GLN A 117 15.25 11.38 14.50
N VAL A 118 15.31 10.05 14.51
CA VAL A 118 14.35 9.19 13.84
C VAL A 118 13.65 8.32 14.86
N TRP A 119 12.33 8.38 14.87
CA TRP A 119 11.46 7.61 15.74
C TRP A 119 10.71 6.54 14.94
N PRO A 120 10.56 5.31 15.46
CA PRO A 120 9.67 4.33 14.88
C PRO A 120 8.20 4.74 15.07
N ALA A 121 7.29 4.11 14.31
CA ALA A 121 5.88 4.16 14.63
C ALA A 121 5.58 3.46 15.96
N THR A 122 4.40 3.72 16.52
CA THR A 122 4.03 3.11 17.80
C THR A 122 3.91 1.60 17.67
N GLY A 123 4.63 0.87 18.51
CA GLY A 123 4.73 -0.59 18.48
C GLY A 123 5.91 -1.14 17.67
N ASP A 124 6.67 -0.28 16.99
CA ASP A 124 7.81 -0.68 16.16
C ASP A 124 9.16 -0.35 16.84
N ALA A 125 10.23 -0.92 16.32
CA ALA A 125 11.61 -0.68 16.73
C ALA A 125 12.51 -0.32 15.54
N ILE A 126 13.65 0.30 15.82
CA ILE A 126 14.72 0.56 14.85
C ILE A 126 15.95 -0.23 15.30
N GLU A 127 16.41 -1.18 14.49
CA GLU A 127 17.56 -2.04 14.79
C GLU A 127 17.41 -2.72 16.17
N ALA A 128 18.44 -2.60 17.03
CA ALA A 128 18.45 -3.12 18.38
C ALA A 128 17.87 -2.15 19.43
N ALA A 129 17.25 -1.03 19.02
CA ALA A 129 16.59 -0.12 19.94
C ALA A 129 15.35 -0.78 20.56
N ALA A 130 14.94 -0.32 21.75
CA ALA A 130 13.69 -0.75 22.33
C ALA A 130 12.49 -0.29 21.48
N VAL A 131 11.37 -1.01 21.61
CA VAL A 131 10.09 -0.59 21.01
C VAL A 131 9.75 0.83 21.45
N ASP A 132 9.28 1.65 20.51
CA ASP A 132 8.94 3.06 20.71
C ASP A 132 10.11 4.00 21.07
N ALA A 133 11.35 3.50 21.09
CA ALA A 133 12.53 4.31 21.38
C ALA A 133 13.09 4.97 20.10
N VAL A 134 13.73 6.13 20.29
CA VAL A 134 14.49 6.79 19.22
C VAL A 134 15.58 5.87 18.70
N GLY A 135 15.84 5.92 17.39
CA GLY A 135 16.95 5.21 16.77
C GLY A 135 18.28 5.62 17.40
N VAL A 136 19.17 4.64 17.58
CA VAL A 136 20.49 4.86 18.18
C VAL A 136 21.34 5.82 17.33
N THR A 137 21.19 5.74 16.01
CA THR A 137 21.93 6.56 15.05
C THR A 137 21.06 7.71 14.55
N LYS A 138 21.52 8.94 14.80
CA LYS A 138 20.92 10.15 14.23
C LYS A 138 21.36 10.35 12.78
N ILE A 139 20.55 11.04 11.99
CA ILE A 139 20.94 11.44 10.64
C ILE A 139 21.65 12.80 10.73
N GLY A 140 22.95 12.81 10.44
CA GLY A 140 23.73 14.04 10.45
C GLY A 140 23.21 15.11 9.46
N ALA A 141 23.57 16.36 9.70
CA ALA A 141 23.30 17.45 8.77
C ALA A 141 23.87 17.16 7.36
N GLY A 142 23.07 17.35 6.31
CA GLY A 142 23.44 17.07 4.92
C GLY A 142 23.50 15.58 4.54
N VAL A 143 23.15 14.68 5.45
CA VAL A 143 23.26 13.22 5.23
C VAL A 143 21.94 12.63 4.79
N ALA A 144 22.02 11.65 3.88
CA ALA A 144 20.92 10.76 3.53
C ALA A 144 21.07 9.40 4.22
N THR A 145 19.94 8.83 4.65
CA THR A 145 19.86 7.49 5.23
C THR A 145 18.65 6.74 4.69
N THR A 146 18.86 5.46 4.36
CA THR A 146 17.80 4.55 3.94
C THR A 146 17.43 3.61 5.08
N TYR A 147 16.12 3.51 5.34
CA TYR A 147 15.52 2.58 6.28
C TYR A 147 14.69 1.54 5.52
N GLU A 148 14.88 0.27 5.83
CA GLU A 148 14.15 -0.86 5.24
C GLU A 148 13.51 -1.70 6.35
N ALA A 149 12.21 -1.95 6.23
CA ALA A 149 11.49 -2.84 7.12
C ALA A 149 11.61 -4.28 6.60
N VAL A 150 12.49 -5.08 7.22
CA VAL A 150 12.69 -6.49 6.86
C VAL A 150 11.57 -7.37 7.43
N ASP A 151 10.97 -6.95 8.55
CA ASP A 151 9.80 -7.58 9.15
C ASP A 151 8.66 -6.55 9.34
N ALA A 152 7.58 -6.93 10.02
CA ALA A 152 6.40 -6.09 10.21
C ALA A 152 6.50 -5.10 11.39
N ILE A 153 7.59 -5.11 12.15
CA ILE A 153 7.77 -4.33 13.39
C ILE A 153 9.16 -3.70 13.55
N THR A 154 10.13 -4.02 12.70
CA THR A 154 11.55 -3.64 12.84
C THR A 154 12.07 -2.96 11.57
N TRP A 155 12.67 -1.80 11.75
CA TRP A 155 13.38 -1.06 10.71
C TRP A 155 14.88 -1.29 10.79
N TYR A 156 15.52 -1.51 9.64
CA TYR A 156 16.96 -1.64 9.50
C TYR A 156 17.54 -0.51 8.68
N ILE A 157 18.74 -0.07 9.02
CA ILE A 157 19.48 0.97 8.30
C ILE A 157 20.41 0.28 7.31
N THR A 158 20.12 0.40 6.01
CA THR A 158 20.90 -0.30 4.96
C THR A 158 21.97 0.57 4.33
N ASN A 159 21.77 1.89 4.31
CA ASN A 159 22.75 2.84 3.81
C ASN A 159 22.74 4.11 4.65
N GLN A 160 23.92 4.53 5.13
CA GLN A 160 24.14 5.87 5.66
C GLN A 160 25.25 6.55 4.86
N HIS A 161 24.96 7.70 4.26
CA HIS A 161 26.00 8.48 3.59
C HIS A 161 26.77 9.31 4.62
N THR A 162 27.78 8.73 5.26
CA THR A 162 28.74 9.51 6.06
C THR A 162 29.68 10.23 5.11
N THR A 163 29.64 11.56 5.04
CA THR A 163 30.65 12.32 4.30
C THR A 163 32.05 12.06 4.90
N PRO A 164 33.10 11.94 4.07
CA PRO A 164 34.47 11.69 4.53
C PRO A 164 35.08 12.85 5.32
#